data_AF-A0A7W1LDV8-F1
#
_entry.id   AF-A0A7W1LDV8-F1
#
_cell.length_a   1.000
_cell.length_b   1.000
_cell.length_c   1.000
_cell.angle_alpha   90.00
_cell.angle_beta   90.00
_cell.angle_gamma   90.00
#
_symmetry.space_group_name_H-M   'P 1'
#
loop_
_entity.id
_entity.type
_entity.pdbx_description
1 polymer ?
#
loop_
_entity_poly.entity_id
_entity_poly.type
_entity_poly.pdbx_seq_one_letter_code
_entity_poly.pdbx_strand_id
1 'polypeptide(L)'
;IGLPENILTALPYLPFWIGLIAGLLMLLFVPKSEAKARFHAAQGLAAHIGIFIVSAILSGVGHATDLADMGNWIFTLVTTIMLIVFAIKAWRGKPVHIESVDDLTEWLEDKIKPRG
;
A
#
# COMPACT_ATOMS: atom_id res chain seq x y z
N ILE A 1 13.91 -13.62 -1.54
CA ILE A 1 14.56 -13.09 -0.30
C ILE A 1 14.21 -14.06 0.84
N GLY A 2 15.10 -14.39 1.78
CA GLY A 2 14.86 -15.45 2.79
C GLY A 2 13.82 -15.17 3.88
N LEU A 3 12.90 -14.22 3.66
CA LEU A 3 11.84 -13.89 4.63
C LEU A 3 10.63 -14.83 4.44
N PRO A 4 9.90 -15.15 5.53
CA PRO A 4 8.63 -15.86 5.45
C PRO A 4 7.59 -15.16 4.55
N GLU A 5 6.82 -15.93 3.79
CA GLU A 5 5.81 -15.42 2.85
C GLU A 5 4.75 -14.54 3.53
N ASN A 6 4.33 -14.89 4.76
CA ASN A 6 3.37 -14.09 5.52
C ASN A 6 3.91 -12.70 5.88
N ILE A 7 5.23 -12.58 6.13
CA ILE A 7 5.86 -11.28 6.37
C ILE A 7 5.92 -10.50 5.07
N LEU A 8 6.39 -11.13 3.99
CA LEU A 8 6.47 -10.51 2.65
C LEU A 8 5.12 -10.00 2.17
N THR A 9 4.04 -10.72 2.43
CA THR A 9 2.69 -10.30 2.02
C THR A 9 2.08 -9.23 2.93
N ALA A 10 2.48 -9.15 4.21
CA ALA A 10 1.93 -8.17 5.15
C ALA A 10 2.67 -6.83 5.12
N LEU A 11 3.98 -6.85 4.92
CA LEU A 11 4.85 -5.66 5.03
C LEU A 11 4.39 -4.46 4.18
N PRO A 12 3.94 -4.64 2.93
CA PRO A 12 3.48 -3.54 2.07
C PRO A 12 2.24 -2.80 2.58
N TYR A 13 1.52 -3.35 3.55
CA TYR A 13 0.33 -2.73 4.15
C TYR A 13 0.63 -2.06 5.50
N LEU A 14 1.88 -2.04 5.96
CA LEU A 14 2.20 -1.32 7.18
C LEU A 14 1.91 0.18 6.99
N PRO A 15 1.24 0.85 7.95
CA PRO A 15 0.90 2.26 7.81
C PRO A 15 2.11 3.16 7.53
N PHE A 16 1.79 4.33 6.96
CA PHE A 16 2.75 5.41 6.69
C PHE A 16 3.85 4.99 5.70
N TRP A 17 5.04 5.56 5.86
CA TRP A 17 6.18 5.35 4.97
C TRP A 17 6.73 3.92 4.99
N ILE A 18 6.45 3.14 6.06
CA ILE A 18 7.03 1.80 6.22
C ILE A 18 6.48 0.86 5.14
N GLY A 19 5.16 0.79 4.95
CA GLY A 19 4.55 -0.05 3.91
C GLY A 19 4.85 0.45 2.50
N LEU A 20 4.87 1.77 2.30
CA LEU A 20 5.26 2.38 1.01
C LEU A 20 6.67 1.95 0.59
N ILE A 21 7.66 2.14 1.47
CA ILE A 21 9.06 1.79 1.21
C ILE A 21 9.19 0.28 1.04
N ALA A 22 8.52 -0.51 1.89
CA ALA A 22 8.50 -1.96 1.77
C ALA A 22 7.96 -2.44 0.41
N GLY A 23 6.81 -1.95 -0.03
CA GLY A 23 6.22 -2.28 -1.33
C GLY A 23 7.16 -1.95 -2.48
N LEU A 24 7.77 -0.75 -2.45
CA LEU A 24 8.75 -0.34 -3.47
C LEU A 24 9.99 -1.24 -3.49
N LEU A 25 10.62 -1.46 -2.33
CA LEU A 25 11.81 -2.33 -2.23
C LEU A 25 11.47 -3.75 -2.65
N MET A 26 10.30 -4.27 -2.27
CA MET A 26 9.87 -5.59 -2.67
C MET A 26 9.67 -5.70 -4.18
N LEU A 27 9.06 -4.72 -4.85
CA LEU A 27 8.94 -4.77 -6.31
C LEU A 27 10.31 -4.71 -7.01
N LEU A 28 11.29 -4.03 -6.39
CA LEU A 28 12.66 -3.95 -6.90
C LEU A 28 13.47 -5.23 -6.65
N PHE A 29 13.24 -5.99 -5.58
CA PHE A 29 14.12 -7.10 -5.21
C PHE A 29 13.46 -8.48 -5.15
N VAL A 30 12.13 -8.56 -5.11
CA VAL A 30 11.40 -9.83 -5.16
C VAL A 30 11.25 -10.28 -6.61
N PRO A 31 11.73 -11.48 -6.98
CA PRO A 31 11.70 -11.96 -8.36
C PRO A 31 10.26 -12.24 -8.83
N LYS A 32 10.05 -12.18 -10.15
CA LYS A 32 8.74 -12.44 -10.79
C LYS A 32 8.18 -13.84 -10.49
N SER A 33 9.02 -14.80 -10.12
CA SER A 33 8.60 -16.14 -9.67
C SER A 33 7.86 -16.14 -8.33
N GLU A 34 8.05 -15.12 -7.48
CA GLU A 34 7.34 -14.95 -6.21
C GLU A 34 6.07 -14.09 -6.42
N ALA A 35 5.19 -14.53 -7.32
CA ALA A 35 4.06 -13.74 -7.82
C ALA A 35 3.14 -13.19 -6.71
N LYS A 36 2.85 -13.99 -5.68
CA LYS A 36 1.99 -13.57 -4.56
C LYS A 36 2.62 -12.43 -3.75
N ALA A 37 3.90 -12.53 -3.40
CA ALA A 37 4.59 -11.47 -2.67
C ALA A 37 4.67 -10.18 -3.49
N ARG A 38 4.91 -10.29 -4.80
CA ARG A 38 4.90 -9.14 -5.72
C ARG A 38 3.53 -8.50 -5.87
N PHE A 39 2.47 -9.29 -5.98
CA PHE A 39 1.09 -8.79 -6.02
C PHE A 39 0.78 -7.95 -4.78
N HIS A 40 1.07 -8.47 -3.58
CA HIS A 40 0.86 -7.71 -2.34
C HIS A 40 1.76 -6.47 -2.24
N ALA A 41 2.99 -6.53 -2.77
CA ALA A 41 3.88 -5.38 -2.84
C ALA A 41 3.32 -4.27 -3.75
N ALA A 42 2.82 -4.62 -4.93
CA ALA A 42 2.17 -3.69 -5.84
C ALA A 42 0.86 -3.13 -5.26
N GLN A 43 -0.01 -3.97 -4.69
CA GLN A 43 -1.29 -3.53 -4.14
C GLN A 43 -1.12 -2.65 -2.90
N GLY A 44 -0.16 -2.98 -2.02
CA GLY A 44 0.19 -2.12 -0.89
C GLY A 44 0.74 -0.77 -1.34
N LEU A 45 1.69 -0.77 -2.29
CA LEU A 45 2.24 0.46 -2.87
C LEU A 45 1.15 1.30 -3.54
N ALA A 46 0.25 0.68 -4.31
CA ALA A 46 -0.88 1.35 -4.96
C ALA A 46 -1.83 1.98 -3.92
N ALA A 47 -2.16 1.25 -2.85
CA ALA A 47 -2.97 1.78 -1.75
C ALA A 47 -2.32 3.01 -1.10
N HIS A 48 -1.01 2.96 -0.83
CA HIS A 48 -0.28 4.10 -0.27
C HIS A 48 -0.25 5.31 -1.23
N ILE A 49 -0.07 5.09 -2.53
CA ILE A 49 -0.15 6.16 -3.54
C ILE A 49 -1.56 6.79 -3.57
N GLY A 50 -2.60 5.97 -3.54
CA GLY A 50 -3.99 6.43 -3.49
C GLY A 50 -4.28 7.28 -2.24
N ILE A 51 -3.83 6.80 -1.07
CA ILE A 51 -3.94 7.55 0.19
C ILE A 51 -3.19 8.88 0.09
N PHE A 52 -1.97 8.89 -0.44
CA PHE A 52 -1.18 10.12 -0.61
C PHE A 52 -1.88 11.14 -1.51
N ILE A 53 -2.46 10.70 -2.63
CA ILE A 53 -3.19 11.58 -3.55
C ILE A 53 -4.40 12.22 -2.84
N VAL A 54 -5.21 11.42 -2.14
CA VAL A 54 -6.40 11.94 -1.45
C VAL A 54 -6.01 12.90 -0.32
N SER A 55 -5.00 12.54 0.49
CA SER A 55 -4.47 13.43 1.54
C SER A 55 -3.92 14.73 0.96
N ALA A 56 -3.19 14.68 -0.16
CA ALA A 56 -2.68 15.88 -0.83
C ALA A 56 -3.80 16.80 -1.32
N ILE A 57 -4.90 16.24 -1.85
CA ILE A 57 -6.10 17.01 -2.25
C ILE A 57 -6.75 17.66 -1.02
N LEU A 58 -6.98 16.90 0.05
CA LEU A 58 -7.62 17.42 1.27
C LEU A 58 -6.77 18.50 1.95
N SER A 59 -5.46 18.30 2.05
CA SER A 59 -4.53 19.30 2.60
C SER A 59 -4.38 20.53 1.69
N GLY A 60 -4.38 20.36 0.36
CA GLY A 60 -4.34 21.49 -0.57
C GLY A 60 -5.58 22.38 -0.49
N VAL A 61 -6.77 21.78 -0.28
CA VAL A 61 -8.03 22.50 -0.01
C VAL A 61 -8.07 23.03 1.44
N GLY A 62 -7.35 22.41 2.37
CA GLY A 62 -7.18 22.79 3.78
C GLY A 62 -6.83 24.25 4.02
N HIS A 63 -6.08 24.87 3.11
CA HIS A 63 -5.76 26.29 3.18
C HIS A 63 -6.97 27.25 3.02
N ALA A 64 -8.18 26.73 2.74
CA ALA A 64 -9.40 27.50 2.59
C ALA A 64 -10.37 27.42 3.79
N THR A 65 -10.40 26.32 4.58
CA THR A 65 -11.38 26.12 5.68
C THR A 65 -10.96 25.08 6.72
N ASP A 66 -11.25 25.31 8.01
CA ASP A 66 -11.02 24.38 9.13
C ASP A 66 -11.69 22.99 8.97
N LEU A 67 -12.75 22.90 8.16
CA LEU A 67 -13.45 21.63 7.88
C LEU A 67 -12.59 20.62 7.10
N ALA A 68 -11.69 21.11 6.25
CA ALA A 68 -10.83 20.26 5.44
C ALA A 68 -9.71 19.60 6.25
N ASP A 69 -9.20 20.26 7.29
CA ASP A 69 -8.24 19.67 8.23
C ASP A 69 -8.87 18.52 9.02
N MET A 70 -10.11 18.70 9.48
CA MET A 70 -10.87 17.63 10.14
C MET A 70 -11.13 16.46 9.20
N GLY A 71 -11.49 16.73 7.94
CA GLY A 71 -11.66 15.70 6.92
C GLY A 71 -10.39 14.89 6.66
N ASN A 72 -9.25 15.56 6.54
CA ASN A 72 -7.95 14.90 6.33
C ASN A 72 -7.55 14.03 7.54
N TRP A 73 -7.81 14.50 8.76
CA TRP A 73 -7.54 13.73 9.98
C TRP A 73 -8.40 12.44 10.03
N ILE A 74 -9.71 12.55 9.78
CA ILE A 74 -10.61 11.39 9.74
C ILE A 74 -10.18 10.41 8.65
N PHE A 75 -9.86 10.91 7.45
CA PHE A 75 -9.38 10.09 6.35
C PHE A 75 -8.12 9.32 6.75
N THR A 76 -7.11 10.02 7.30
CA THR A 76 -5.86 9.41 7.76
C THR A 76 -6.09 8.32 8.80
N LEU A 77 -6.99 8.55 9.76
CA LEU A 77 -7.33 7.57 10.78
C LEU A 77 -7.97 6.31 10.16
N VAL A 78 -8.97 6.49 9.29
CA VAL A 78 -9.66 5.39 8.62
C VAL A 78 -8.71 4.58 7.76
N THR A 79 -7.87 5.22 6.95
CA THR A 79 -6.91 4.53 6.09
C THR A 79 -5.83 3.82 6.89
N THR A 80 -5.41 4.38 8.03
CA THR A 80 -4.47 3.72 8.94
C THR A 80 -5.06 2.42 9.50
N ILE A 81 -6.31 2.46 9.97
CA ILE A 81 -7.02 1.27 10.48
C ILE A 81 -7.17 0.23 9.36
N MET A 82 -7.58 0.67 8.15
CA MET A 82 -7.73 -0.21 6.98
C MET A 82 -6.42 -0.92 6.65
N LEU A 83 -5.30 -0.19 6.59
CA LEU A 83 -3.97 -0.73 6.33
C LEU A 83 -3.55 -1.76 7.39
N ILE A 84 -3.78 -1.48 8.68
CA ILE A 84 -3.52 -2.44 9.76
C ILE A 84 -4.36 -3.72 9.58
N VAL A 85 -5.64 -3.59 9.23
CA VAL A 85 -6.52 -4.75 8.97
C VAL A 85 -5.98 -5.58 7.80
N PHE A 86 -5.54 -4.94 6.71
CA PHE A 86 -4.94 -5.63 5.56
C PHE A 86 -3.63 -6.31 5.92
N ALA A 87 -2.75 -5.65 6.66
CA ALA A 87 -1.50 -6.25 7.15
C ALA A 87 -1.78 -7.51 7.99
N ILE A 88 -2.74 -7.44 8.93
CA ILE A 88 -3.11 -8.59 9.77
C ILE A 88 -3.75 -9.71 8.94
N LYS A 89 -4.63 -9.39 7.98
CA LYS A 89 -5.24 -10.38 7.09
C LYS A 89 -4.18 -11.08 6.24
N ALA A 90 -3.28 -10.32 5.60
CA ALA A 90 -2.20 -10.85 4.78
C ALA A 90 -1.24 -11.71 5.60
N TRP A 91 -0.86 -11.26 6.81
CA TRP A 91 -0.03 -12.04 7.73
C TRP A 91 -0.68 -13.39 8.08
N ARG A 92 -2.01 -13.42 8.25
CA ARG A 92 -2.77 -14.64 8.53
C ARG A 92 -3.04 -15.48 7.28
N GLY A 93 -2.50 -15.12 6.12
CA GLY A 93 -2.74 -15.80 4.85
C GLY A 93 -4.17 -15.66 4.31
N LYS A 94 -4.95 -14.70 4.83
CA LYS A 94 -6.31 -14.43 4.34
C LYS A 94 -6.25 -13.60 3.05
N PRO A 95 -7.22 -13.76 2.13
CA PRO A 95 -7.27 -12.97 0.91
C PRO A 95 -7.44 -11.48 1.24
N VAL A 96 -6.61 -10.66 0.60
CA VAL A 96 -6.67 -9.19 0.59
C VAL A 96 -6.60 -8.76 -0.86
N HIS A 97 -7.67 -8.13 -1.30
CA HIS A 97 -7.80 -7.57 -2.64
C HIS A 97 -8.50 -6.22 -2.52
N ILE A 98 -7.93 -5.20 -3.14
CA ILE A 98 -8.40 -3.82 -3.05
C ILE A 98 -8.77 -3.38 -4.46
N GLU A 99 -10.01 -3.70 -4.86
CA GLU A 99 -10.53 -3.48 -6.21
C GLU A 99 -10.29 -2.05 -6.73
N SER A 100 -10.41 -1.05 -5.86
CA SER A 100 -10.23 0.36 -6.22
C SER A 100 -8.81 0.75 -6.64
N VAL A 101 -7.82 -0.14 -6.48
CA VAL A 101 -6.44 0.10 -6.89
C VAL A 101 -5.88 -1.00 -7.81
N ASP A 102 -6.75 -1.84 -8.38
CA ASP A 102 -6.32 -2.97 -9.22
C ASP A 102 -5.54 -2.53 -10.46
N ASP A 103 -6.06 -1.58 -11.22
CA ASP A 103 -5.38 -1.06 -12.42
C ASP A 103 -3.97 -0.55 -12.09
N LEU A 104 -3.83 0.16 -10.96
CA LEU A 104 -2.52 0.67 -10.51
C LEU A 104 -1.63 -0.47 -9.99
N THR A 105 -2.21 -1.47 -9.34
CA THR A 105 -1.52 -2.67 -8.88
C THR A 105 -0.90 -3.43 -10.06
N GLU A 106 -1.69 -3.70 -11.08
CA GLU A 106 -1.25 -4.38 -12.30
C GLU A 106 -0.17 -3.57 -13.02
N TRP A 107 -0.38 -2.26 -13.17
CA TRP A 107 0.60 -1.38 -13.80
C TRP A 107 1.94 -1.36 -13.05
N LEU A 108 1.93 -1.28 -11.71
CA LEU A 108 3.15 -1.30 -10.89
C LEU A 108 3.87 -2.65 -10.96
N GLU A 109 3.11 -3.75 -10.92
CA GLU A 109 3.64 -5.10 -11.01
C GLU A 109 4.36 -5.29 -12.36
N ASP A 110 3.70 -4.95 -13.47
CA ASP A 110 4.25 -5.08 -14.83
C ASP A 110 5.47 -4.17 -15.04
N LYS A 111 5.35 -2.89 -14.67
CA LYS A 111 6.35 -1.89 -15.04
C LYS A 111 7.62 -1.96 -14.21
N ILE A 112 7.52 -2.31 -12.92
CA ILE A 112 8.68 -2.38 -12.02
C ILE A 112 9.32 -3.76 -12.15
N LYS A 113 10.32 -3.86 -13.04
CA LYS A 113 11.13 -5.06 -13.20
C LYS A 113 12.05 -5.24 -11.99
N PRO A 114 12.17 -6.47 -11.44
CA PRO A 114 13.15 -6.75 -10.40
C PRO A 114 14.57 -6.42 -10.87
N ARG A 115 15.36 -5.86 -9.97
CA ARG A 115 16.80 -5.65 -10.09
C ARG A 115 17.48 -6.72 -9.24
N GLY A 116 17.83 -7.84 -9.86
CA GLY A 116 18.47 -8.99 -9.22
C GLY A 116 18.44 -10.21 -10.10
#